data_AF-A0A812QAT6-F1
#
_entry.id   AF-A0A812QAT6-F1
#
_cell.length_a   1.000
_cell.length_b   1.000
_cell.length_c   1.000
_cell.angle_alpha   90.00
_cell.angle_beta   90.00
_cell.angle_gamma   90.00
#
_symmetry.space_group_name_H-M   'P 1'
#
loop_
_entity.id
_entity.type
_entity.pdbx_description
1 polymer ?
#
loop_
_entity_poly.entity_id
_entity_poly.type
_entity_poly.pdbx_seq_one_letter_code
_entity_poly.pdbx_strand_id
1 'polypeptide(L)'
;MASIDGLEVCIGATSEASSLESDGITSAPGTSMTEEDVFVEAYIGFISEMNATSPEIVRAIPVHRVLQLAPWRWVLNGFRFLYPFSIQTTHLHEFWSHSWRTSAWLKYLNVLFLNNSIPAFFMSWLIAFVALFLCVAGVLPAWVGAPFEYIWCTVAGTVGYVLTLLLWRCKKLVFLDIACISQKDERLKSAALVSMGAFLKNSQSLLVLWDETYLGIAHRTWKT
;
A
#
# COMPACT_ATOMS: atom_id res chain seq x y z
N MET A 1 20.71 -17.27 -2.99
CA MET A 1 21.05 -17.97 -1.74
C MET A 1 21.51 -16.92 -0.74
N ALA A 2 20.57 -16.39 0.04
CA ALA A 2 20.82 -15.56 1.23
C ALA A 2 19.55 -15.68 2.07
N SER A 3 19.67 -16.43 3.18
CA SER A 3 18.63 -16.64 4.19
C SER A 3 18.31 -15.30 4.84
N ILE A 4 17.02 -14.93 4.89
CA ILE A 4 16.54 -13.84 5.72
C ILE A 4 15.79 -14.50 6.87
N ASP A 5 16.54 -14.82 7.91
CA ASP A 5 16.03 -15.13 9.23
C ASP A 5 15.73 -13.84 9.98
N GLY A 6 14.62 -13.83 10.72
CA GLY A 6 14.40 -12.90 11.82
C GLY A 6 13.35 -11.83 11.60
N LEU A 7 12.07 -12.19 11.79
CA LEU A 7 11.16 -11.50 12.71
C LEU A 7 9.90 -12.36 12.92
N GLU A 8 10.08 -13.48 13.62
CA GLU A 8 8.98 -14.18 14.28
C GLU A 8 8.61 -13.38 15.53
N VAL A 9 7.54 -12.59 15.46
CA VAL A 9 6.84 -12.14 16.66
C VAL A 9 5.86 -13.26 17.01
N CYS A 10 6.28 -14.10 17.95
CA CYS A 10 5.44 -15.09 18.59
C CYS A 10 4.32 -14.39 19.36
N ILE A 11 3.11 -14.34 18.78
CA ILE A 11 1.88 -14.21 19.56
C ILE A 11 1.52 -15.62 20.01
N GLY A 12 2.12 -16.05 21.13
CA GLY A 12 1.76 -17.27 21.83
C GLY A 12 0.40 -17.08 22.50
N ALA A 13 -0.68 -17.40 21.79
CA ALA A 13 -1.98 -17.63 22.40
C ALA A 13 -2.01 -19.09 22.88
N THR A 14 -1.69 -19.32 24.14
CA THR A 14 -1.94 -20.59 24.82
C THR A 14 -3.46 -20.76 24.97
N SER A 15 -4.02 -21.62 24.12
CA SER A 15 -5.39 -22.12 24.28
C SER A 15 -5.37 -23.22 25.34
N GLU A 16 -5.62 -22.83 26.59
CA GLU A 16 -6.11 -23.77 27.61
C GLU A 16 -7.64 -23.69 27.63
N ALA A 17 -8.26 -24.65 26.94
CA ALA A 17 -9.68 -24.92 27.07
C ALA A 17 -9.90 -25.67 28.39
N SER A 18 -10.19 -24.93 29.47
CA SER A 18 -10.71 -25.48 30.72
C SER A 18 -12.23 -25.38 30.73
N SER A 19 -12.87 -26.51 30.52
CA SER A 19 -14.29 -26.78 30.81
C SER A 19 -14.57 -26.67 32.31
N LEU A 20 -15.37 -25.69 32.74
CA LEU A 20 -16.02 -25.74 34.05
C LEU A 20 -17.46 -25.20 33.97
N GLU A 21 -18.37 -26.14 34.20
CA GLU A 21 -19.64 -26.06 34.94
C GLU A 21 -20.39 -24.73 34.99
N SER A 22 -21.51 -24.74 34.28
CA SER A 22 -22.72 -23.98 34.56
C SER A 22 -23.34 -24.47 35.87
N ASP A 23 -23.27 -23.68 36.94
CA ASP A 23 -24.27 -23.72 38.01
C ASP A 23 -24.31 -22.40 38.80
N GLY A 24 -25.53 -21.93 39.10
CA GLY A 24 -25.78 -21.01 40.21
C GLY A 24 -25.98 -19.54 39.84
N ILE A 25 -27.23 -19.18 39.52
CA ILE A 25 -27.74 -17.81 39.68
C ILE A 25 -27.60 -17.43 41.16
N THR A 26 -26.65 -16.53 41.48
CA THR A 26 -26.66 -15.75 42.72
C THR A 26 -26.30 -14.32 42.36
N SER A 27 -27.33 -13.48 42.29
CA SER A 27 -27.22 -12.02 42.23
C SER A 27 -26.43 -11.53 43.45
N ALA A 28 -25.20 -11.07 43.21
CA ALA A 28 -24.27 -10.57 44.20
C ALA A 28 -23.74 -9.17 43.78
N PRO A 29 -23.17 -8.38 44.70
CA PRO A 29 -23.43 -6.96 44.84
C PRO A 29 -22.32 -6.09 44.25
N GLY A 30 -22.73 -4.95 43.68
CA GLY A 30 -21.90 -3.76 43.46
C GLY A 30 -20.41 -4.01 43.20
N THR A 31 -20.08 -4.63 42.07
CA THR A 31 -18.70 -4.72 41.59
C THR A 31 -18.14 -3.31 41.49
N SER A 32 -17.28 -2.94 42.43
CA SER A 32 -16.52 -1.69 42.38
C SER A 32 -15.68 -1.72 41.11
N MET A 33 -16.00 -0.84 40.15
CA MET A 33 -15.21 -0.67 38.94
C MET A 33 -13.75 -0.47 39.32
N THR A 34 -12.87 -1.34 38.84
CA THR A 34 -11.44 -1.21 39.09
C THR A 34 -10.86 -0.10 38.23
N GLU A 35 -9.73 0.49 38.62
CA GLU A 35 -9.04 1.50 37.79
C GLU A 35 -8.70 0.97 36.39
N GLU A 36 -8.47 -0.34 36.26
CA GLU A 36 -8.23 -1.03 35.00
C GLU A 36 -9.47 -1.00 34.10
N ASP A 37 -10.66 -1.27 34.66
CA ASP A 37 -11.93 -1.24 33.91
C ASP A 37 -12.22 0.16 33.35
N VAL A 38 -11.96 1.21 34.14
CA VAL A 38 -12.10 2.62 33.70
C VAL A 38 -11.20 2.90 32.51
N PHE A 39 -9.94 2.44 32.57
CA PHE A 39 -8.97 2.65 31.50
C PHE A 39 -9.34 1.90 30.23
N VAL A 40 -9.79 0.65 30.34
CA VAL A 40 -10.24 -0.16 29.21
C VAL A 40 -11.45 0.48 28.52
N GLU A 41 -12.45 0.93 29.27
CA GLU A 41 -13.64 1.58 28.69
C GLU A 41 -13.27 2.88 27.98
N ALA A 42 -12.39 3.69 28.58
CA ALA A 42 -11.87 4.91 27.94
C ALA A 42 -11.10 4.59 26.65
N TYR A 43 -10.32 3.52 26.63
CA TYR A 43 -9.57 3.07 25.45
C TYR A 43 -10.49 2.54 24.34
N ILE A 44 -11.51 1.77 24.69
CA ILE A 44 -12.55 1.30 23.76
C ILE A 44 -13.28 2.50 23.16
N GLY A 45 -13.68 3.47 24.00
CA GLY A 45 -14.27 4.73 23.56
C GLY A 45 -13.39 5.42 22.52
N PHE A 46 -12.10 5.61 22.82
CA PHE A 46 -11.15 6.22 21.89
C PHE A 46 -11.02 5.47 20.56
N ILE A 47 -10.89 4.14 20.59
CA ILE A 47 -10.81 3.31 19.37
C ILE A 47 -12.10 3.41 18.55
N SER A 48 -13.26 3.42 19.22
CA SER A 48 -14.56 3.48 18.57
C SER A 48 -14.78 4.80 17.83
N GLU A 49 -14.24 5.90 18.35
CA GLU A 49 -14.26 7.21 17.69
C GLU A 49 -13.37 7.24 16.44
N MET A 50 -12.36 6.35 16.38
CA MET A 50 -11.35 6.28 15.33
C MET A 50 -10.68 7.65 15.09
N ASN A 51 -10.43 8.38 16.17
CA ASN A 51 -9.77 9.68 16.13
C ASN A 51 -8.24 9.52 16.22
N ALA A 52 -7.50 10.48 15.66
CA ALA A 52 -6.04 10.47 15.75
C ALA A 52 -5.62 10.99 17.13
N THR A 53 -4.62 10.36 17.76
CA THR A 53 -4.06 10.83 19.04
C THR A 53 -3.44 12.23 18.93
N SER A 54 -2.93 12.59 17.75
CA SER A 54 -2.57 13.96 17.40
C SER A 54 -2.72 14.19 15.89
N PRO A 55 -2.97 15.44 15.44
CA PRO A 55 -3.07 15.74 14.02
C PRO A 55 -1.74 15.54 13.27
N GLU A 56 -0.61 15.53 13.98
CA GLU A 56 0.75 15.35 13.40
C GLU A 56 1.06 13.92 13.00
N ILE A 57 0.33 12.98 13.60
CA ILE A 57 0.49 11.54 13.33
C ILE A 57 -0.11 11.16 11.99
N VAL A 58 -1.17 11.85 11.54
CA VAL A 58 -1.80 11.54 10.26
C VAL A 58 -0.91 12.07 9.13
N ARG A 59 -0.17 11.15 8.52
CA ARG A 59 0.79 11.41 7.46
C ARG A 59 0.49 10.58 6.22
N ALA A 60 0.86 11.11 5.07
CA ALA A 60 0.75 10.46 3.77
C ALA A 60 2.01 10.65 2.96
N ILE A 61 2.24 9.78 1.99
CA ILE A 61 3.32 9.94 1.02
C ILE A 61 2.75 10.07 -0.40
N PRO A 62 3.25 10.98 -1.24
CA PRO A 62 2.85 11.02 -2.64
C PRO A 62 3.28 9.74 -3.37
N VAL A 63 2.36 9.14 -4.13
CA VAL A 63 2.60 7.87 -4.86
C VAL A 63 3.87 7.93 -5.72
N HIS A 64 4.07 9.01 -6.47
CA HIS A 64 5.26 9.12 -7.32
C HIS A 64 6.58 9.07 -6.55
N ARG A 65 6.62 9.57 -5.30
CA ARG A 65 7.83 9.50 -4.47
C ARG A 65 8.12 8.06 -4.07
N VAL A 66 7.09 7.30 -3.70
CA VAL A 66 7.22 5.86 -3.44
C VAL A 66 7.73 5.16 -4.69
N LEU A 67 7.09 5.39 -5.84
CA LEU A 67 7.42 4.70 -7.08
C LEU A 67 8.82 5.01 -7.61
N GLN A 68 9.31 6.25 -7.45
CA GLN A 68 10.63 6.66 -7.92
C GLN A 68 11.75 6.26 -6.95
N LEU A 69 11.49 6.25 -5.63
CA LEU A 69 12.51 5.97 -4.62
C LEU A 69 12.61 4.49 -4.25
N ALA A 70 11.52 3.73 -4.35
CA ALA A 70 11.47 2.34 -3.91
C ALA A 70 12.48 1.42 -4.63
N PRO A 71 12.64 1.44 -5.97
CA PRO A 71 13.58 0.54 -6.65
C PRO A 71 15.01 0.76 -6.20
N TRP A 72 15.44 2.02 -6.13
CA TRP A 72 16.79 2.38 -5.69
C TRP A 72 17.04 1.99 -4.23
N ARG A 73 16.06 2.23 -3.35
CA ARG A 73 16.20 1.93 -1.92
C ARG A 73 16.13 0.45 -1.59
N TRP A 74 15.44 -0.32 -2.42
CA TRP A 74 15.48 -1.76 -2.29
C TRP A 74 16.88 -2.27 -2.54
N VAL A 75 17.51 -1.86 -3.65
CA VAL A 75 18.89 -2.26 -3.97
C VAL A 75 19.87 -1.88 -2.83
N LEU A 76 19.60 -0.77 -2.13
CA LEU A 76 20.42 -0.30 -1.00
C LEU A 76 19.98 -0.82 0.38
N ASN A 77 19.05 -1.77 0.48
CA ASN A 77 18.53 -2.34 1.75
C ASN A 77 18.02 -1.29 2.77
N GLY A 78 17.46 -0.17 2.29
CA GLY A 78 17.27 1.04 3.09
C GLY A 78 15.84 1.60 3.13
N PHE A 79 14.82 0.80 3.44
CA PHE A 79 13.43 1.30 3.52
C PHE A 79 13.16 2.22 4.71
N ARG A 80 14.00 2.18 5.76
CA ARG A 80 13.86 2.94 7.01
C ARG A 80 13.92 4.47 6.86
N PHE A 81 14.14 4.98 5.64
CA PHE A 81 14.31 6.41 5.37
C PHE A 81 13.15 7.03 4.58
N LEU A 82 12.00 6.37 4.45
CA LEU A 82 10.84 6.94 3.74
C LEU A 82 10.04 7.93 4.59
N TYR A 83 10.12 7.82 5.92
CA TYR A 83 9.40 8.70 6.85
C TYR A 83 9.58 10.21 6.58
N PRO A 84 10.80 10.74 6.34
CA PRO A 84 11.00 12.17 6.04
C PRO A 84 10.31 12.65 4.75
N PHE A 85 9.90 11.75 3.87
CA PHE A 85 9.20 12.09 2.62
C PHE A 85 7.68 12.07 2.77
N SER A 86 7.18 11.59 3.92
CA SER A 86 5.77 11.71 4.27
C SER A 86 5.46 13.14 4.71
N ILE A 87 4.28 13.61 4.37
CA ILE A 87 3.75 14.92 4.74
C ILE A 87 2.56 14.72 5.68
N GLN A 88 2.41 15.61 6.65
CA GLN A 88 1.22 15.65 7.49
C GLN A 88 0.01 16.04 6.62
N THR A 89 -1.11 15.34 6.78
CA THR A 89 -2.34 15.63 6.04
C THR A 89 -3.54 15.18 6.86
N THR A 90 -4.68 15.85 6.66
CA THR A 90 -5.97 15.42 7.21
C THR A 90 -6.73 14.51 6.26
N HIS A 91 -6.29 14.43 5.00
CA HIS A 91 -7.00 13.74 3.93
C HIS A 91 -6.09 12.77 3.17
N LEU A 92 -6.55 11.54 3.03
CA LEU A 92 -5.87 10.44 2.34
C LEU A 92 -6.71 10.01 1.13
N HIS A 93 -6.07 9.89 -0.04
CA HIS A 93 -6.78 9.38 -1.21
C HIS A 93 -6.97 7.88 -1.10
N GLU A 94 -5.95 7.17 -0.60
CA GLU A 94 -5.99 5.72 -0.54
C GLU A 94 -5.18 5.20 0.65
N PHE A 95 -5.73 4.18 1.31
CA PHE A 95 -5.04 3.41 2.33
C PHE A 95 -4.48 2.15 1.68
N TRP A 96 -3.16 1.96 1.71
CA TRP A 96 -2.54 0.75 1.15
C TRP A 96 -2.33 -0.30 2.24
N SER A 97 -3.12 -1.36 2.16
CA SER A 97 -2.93 -2.57 2.94
C SER A 97 -2.19 -3.61 2.10
N HIS A 98 -1.22 -4.31 2.69
CA HIS A 98 -0.43 -5.31 1.98
C HIS A 98 -0.27 -6.59 2.80
N SER A 99 -0.30 -7.73 2.11
CA SER A 99 0.10 -9.03 2.69
C SER A 99 1.61 -9.07 2.90
N TRP A 100 2.08 -9.57 4.04
CA TRP A 100 3.51 -9.72 4.35
C TRP A 100 4.21 -10.79 3.49
N ARG A 101 3.44 -11.71 2.89
CA ARG A 101 3.98 -12.89 2.19
C ARG A 101 4.46 -12.60 0.77
N THR A 102 3.85 -11.66 0.07
CA THR A 102 4.19 -11.40 -1.34
C THR A 102 5.51 -10.67 -1.47
N SER A 103 6.30 -11.03 -2.48
CA SER A 103 7.51 -10.29 -2.81
C SER A 103 7.17 -8.80 -3.02
N ALA A 104 8.00 -7.91 -2.47
CA ALA A 104 7.74 -6.48 -2.57
C ALA A 104 7.77 -5.96 -4.03
N TRP A 105 8.25 -6.76 -4.99
CA TRP A 105 8.49 -6.36 -6.38
C TRP A 105 7.22 -6.48 -7.17
N LEU A 106 6.48 -7.58 -6.93
CA LEU A 106 5.13 -7.71 -7.46
C LEU A 106 4.21 -6.62 -6.91
N LYS A 107 4.33 -6.29 -5.61
CA LYS A 107 3.60 -5.16 -5.02
C LYS A 107 3.96 -3.84 -5.72
N TYR A 108 5.25 -3.59 -5.91
CA TYR A 108 5.74 -2.40 -6.61
C TYR A 108 5.18 -2.32 -8.04
N LEU A 109 5.30 -3.41 -8.81
CA LEU A 109 4.80 -3.48 -10.19
C LEU A 109 3.29 -3.25 -10.23
N ASN A 110 2.52 -3.90 -9.35
CA ASN A 110 1.08 -3.71 -9.28
C ASN A 110 0.71 -2.24 -9.01
N VAL A 111 1.36 -1.61 -8.04
CA VAL A 111 1.14 -0.18 -7.74
C VAL A 111 1.55 0.72 -8.91
N LEU A 112 2.68 0.41 -9.56
CA LEU A 112 3.18 1.14 -10.72
C LEU A 112 2.18 1.09 -11.87
N PHE A 113 1.72 -0.11 -12.24
CA PHE A 113 0.72 -0.30 -13.29
C PHE A 113 -0.62 0.32 -12.92
N LEU A 114 -1.10 0.13 -11.70
CA LEU A 114 -2.39 0.67 -11.26
C LEU A 114 -2.44 2.20 -11.35
N ASN A 115 -1.35 2.88 -11.01
CA ASN A 115 -1.34 4.35 -10.95
C ASN A 115 -0.90 5.01 -12.27
N ASN A 116 -0.05 4.36 -13.06
CA ASN A 116 0.58 5.00 -14.22
C ASN A 116 0.17 4.40 -15.58
N SER A 117 -0.59 3.29 -15.63
CA SER A 117 -0.97 2.65 -16.92
C SER A 117 -1.85 3.51 -17.82
N ILE A 118 -2.90 4.14 -17.27
CA ILE A 118 -3.81 5.01 -18.01
C ILE A 118 -3.06 6.19 -18.65
N PRO A 119 -2.30 7.02 -17.91
CA PRO A 119 -1.55 8.10 -18.53
C PRO A 119 -0.47 7.58 -19.50
N ALA A 120 0.18 6.44 -19.20
CA ALA A 120 1.14 5.83 -20.12
C ALA A 120 0.50 5.40 -21.45
N PHE A 121 -0.73 4.89 -21.42
CA PHE A 121 -1.48 4.54 -22.62
C PHE A 121 -1.75 5.77 -23.50
N PHE A 122 -2.27 6.86 -22.92
CA PHE A 122 -2.54 8.09 -23.67
C PHE A 122 -1.26 8.74 -24.23
N MET A 123 -0.19 8.76 -23.45
CA MET A 123 1.10 9.31 -23.90
C MET A 123 1.73 8.45 -25.00
N SER A 124 1.69 7.13 -24.87
CA SER A 124 2.12 6.19 -25.90
C SER A 124 1.38 6.39 -27.20
N TRP A 125 0.05 6.49 -27.13
CA TRP A 125 -0.80 6.77 -28.26
C TRP A 125 -0.40 8.10 -28.93
N LEU A 126 -0.31 9.19 -28.17
CA LEU A 126 0.08 10.49 -28.70
C LEU A 126 1.45 10.47 -29.40
N ILE A 127 2.44 9.82 -28.77
CA ILE A 127 3.81 9.70 -29.33
C ILE A 127 3.80 8.86 -30.62
N ALA A 128 3.04 7.77 -30.67
CA ALA A 128 2.90 6.96 -31.87
C ALA A 128 2.23 7.75 -33.02
N PHE A 129 1.23 8.57 -32.72
CA PHE A 129 0.59 9.46 -33.70
C PHE A 129 1.55 10.52 -34.26
N VAL A 130 2.39 11.11 -33.38
CA VAL A 130 3.43 12.05 -33.82
C VAL A 130 4.46 11.35 -34.71
N ALA A 131 4.91 10.15 -34.34
CA ALA A 131 5.83 9.36 -35.15
C ALA A 131 5.22 9.01 -36.52
N LEU A 132 3.94 8.66 -36.57
CA LEU A 132 3.23 8.42 -37.83
C LEU A 132 3.21 9.67 -38.71
N PHE A 133 2.87 10.83 -38.13
CA PHE A 133 2.87 12.09 -38.86
C PHE A 133 4.25 12.43 -39.44
N LEU A 134 5.33 12.20 -38.67
CA LEU A 134 6.70 12.40 -39.13
C LEU A 134 7.11 11.44 -40.24
N CYS A 135 6.63 10.19 -40.23
CA CYS A 135 6.83 9.25 -41.33
C CYS A 135 6.12 9.71 -42.61
N VAL A 136 4.86 10.15 -42.50
CA VAL A 136 4.07 10.67 -43.64
C VAL A 136 4.69 11.95 -44.21
N ALA A 137 5.23 12.81 -43.35
CA ALA A 137 5.96 14.01 -43.74
C ALA A 137 7.34 13.72 -44.37
N GLY A 138 7.78 12.46 -44.41
CA GLY A 138 9.08 12.05 -44.94
C GLY A 138 10.28 12.43 -44.06
N VAL A 139 10.04 12.84 -42.81
CA VAL A 139 11.12 13.16 -41.85
C VAL A 139 11.71 11.87 -41.27
N LEU A 140 10.86 10.90 -40.95
CA LEU A 140 11.26 9.56 -40.54
C LEU A 140 11.17 8.61 -41.75
N PRO A 141 12.13 7.69 -41.94
CA PRO A 141 12.10 6.77 -43.06
C PRO A 141 10.97 5.75 -42.88
N ALA A 142 10.09 5.68 -43.89
CA ALA A 142 9.12 4.60 -44.04
C ALA A 142 9.67 3.56 -45.02
N TRP A 143 9.75 2.30 -44.61
CA TRP A 143 10.20 1.22 -45.50
C TRP A 143 9.01 0.63 -46.24
N VAL A 144 8.57 1.32 -47.28
CA VAL A 144 7.46 0.89 -48.14
C VAL A 144 7.76 -0.48 -48.74
N GLY A 145 6.82 -1.43 -48.60
CA GLY A 145 6.92 -2.81 -49.07
C GLY A 145 7.59 -3.79 -48.09
N ALA A 146 8.03 -3.34 -46.92
CA ALA A 146 8.55 -4.21 -45.86
C ALA A 146 7.43 -4.61 -44.87
N PRO A 147 7.52 -5.76 -44.17
CA PRO A 147 6.55 -6.13 -43.14
C PRO A 147 6.49 -5.16 -41.94
N PHE A 148 7.44 -4.22 -41.82
CA PHE A 148 7.53 -3.24 -40.74
C PHE A 148 7.59 -1.80 -41.28
N GLU A 149 6.72 -1.44 -42.24
CA GLU A 149 6.72 -0.12 -42.91
C GLU A 149 6.75 1.06 -41.92
N TYR A 150 6.08 0.92 -40.77
CA TYR A 150 5.93 1.96 -39.74
C TYR A 150 6.53 1.54 -38.39
N ILE A 151 7.71 0.90 -38.37
CA ILE A 151 8.35 0.45 -37.10
C ILE A 151 8.50 1.59 -36.09
N TRP A 152 8.75 2.81 -36.57
CA TRP A 152 9.00 3.98 -35.74
C TRP A 152 7.79 4.33 -34.87
N CYS A 153 6.57 4.10 -35.37
CA CYS A 153 5.34 4.31 -34.59
C CYS A 153 5.27 3.35 -33.40
N THR A 154 5.56 2.07 -33.64
CA THR A 154 5.58 1.04 -32.59
C THR A 154 6.69 1.31 -31.59
N VAL A 155 7.92 1.54 -32.04
CA VAL A 155 9.07 1.80 -31.15
C VAL A 155 8.87 3.08 -30.35
N ALA A 156 8.47 4.18 -30.98
CA ALA A 156 8.24 5.45 -30.29
C ALA A 156 7.09 5.33 -29.28
N GLY A 157 5.98 4.68 -29.65
CA GLY A 157 4.87 4.40 -28.75
C GLY A 157 5.30 3.54 -27.55
N THR A 158 6.00 2.42 -27.78
CA THR A 158 6.50 1.54 -26.72
C THR A 158 7.47 2.26 -25.78
N VAL A 159 8.43 3.03 -26.33
CA VAL A 159 9.35 3.83 -25.52
C VAL A 159 8.58 4.89 -24.72
N GLY A 160 7.65 5.58 -25.36
CA GLY A 160 6.76 6.56 -24.73
C GLY A 160 5.93 5.96 -23.59
N TYR A 161 5.39 4.75 -23.78
CA TYR A 161 4.68 4.00 -22.76
C TYR A 161 5.58 3.70 -21.57
N VAL A 162 6.75 3.09 -21.78
CA VAL A 162 7.66 2.69 -20.70
C VAL A 162 8.18 3.91 -19.94
N LEU A 163 8.59 4.97 -20.65
CA LEU A 163 9.06 6.20 -20.02
C LEU A 163 7.95 6.85 -19.20
N THR A 164 6.73 6.93 -19.73
CA THR A 164 5.60 7.49 -18.99
C THR A 164 5.26 6.60 -17.79
N LEU A 165 5.22 5.28 -17.96
CA LEU A 165 4.93 4.34 -16.89
C LEU A 165 5.90 4.51 -15.71
N LEU A 166 7.20 4.70 -15.98
CA LEU A 166 8.23 4.84 -14.96
C LEU A 166 8.34 6.26 -14.38
N LEU A 167 8.16 7.30 -15.20
CA LEU A 167 8.45 8.68 -14.83
C LEU A 167 7.22 9.51 -14.47
N TRP A 168 6.00 9.01 -14.73
CA TRP A 168 4.76 9.73 -14.45
C TRP A 168 4.60 10.04 -12.96
N ARG A 169 4.26 11.30 -12.66
CA ARG A 169 4.18 11.83 -11.30
C ARG A 169 2.75 11.82 -10.79
N CYS A 170 2.24 10.64 -10.42
CA CYS A 170 0.96 10.54 -9.71
C CYS A 170 1.02 11.33 -8.38
N LYS A 171 0.14 12.33 -8.24
CA LYS A 171 0.07 13.24 -7.08
C LYS A 171 -0.84 12.72 -5.96
N LYS A 172 -1.43 11.52 -6.10
CA LYS A 172 -2.25 10.91 -5.04
C LYS A 172 -1.44 10.79 -3.75
N LEU A 173 -2.08 11.15 -2.65
CA LEU A 173 -1.52 11.00 -1.29
C LEU A 173 -2.05 9.70 -0.71
N VAL A 174 -1.15 8.79 -0.38
CA VAL A 174 -1.51 7.46 0.11
C VAL A 174 -0.89 7.21 1.47
N PHE A 175 -1.62 6.46 2.30
CA PHE A 175 -1.05 5.91 3.52
C PHE A 175 -0.30 4.63 3.17
N LEU A 176 0.99 4.62 3.53
CA LEU A 176 1.85 3.46 3.45
C LEU A 176 2.60 3.36 4.77
N ASP A 177 2.36 2.28 5.52
CA ASP A 177 2.88 2.04 6.87
C ASP A 177 4.38 2.34 7.02
N ILE A 178 5.23 1.80 6.14
CA ILE A 178 6.68 1.96 6.20
C ILE A 178 7.15 3.40 5.94
N ALA A 179 6.33 4.19 5.25
CA ALA A 179 6.61 5.58 4.92
C ALA A 179 5.92 6.57 5.86
N CYS A 180 4.77 6.23 6.44
CA CYS A 180 3.96 7.16 7.23
C CYS A 180 4.15 6.95 8.73
N ILE A 181 4.67 5.80 9.16
CA ILE A 181 4.98 5.50 10.56
C ILE A 181 6.49 5.60 10.78
N SER A 182 6.89 6.33 11.83
CA SER A 182 8.31 6.45 12.20
C SER A 182 8.83 5.09 12.67
N GLN A 183 9.83 4.55 11.96
CA GLN A 183 10.46 3.28 12.32
C GLN A 183 11.56 3.44 13.39
N LYS A 184 11.91 4.67 13.75
CA LYS A 184 13.00 4.98 14.70
C LYS A 184 12.50 5.43 16.07
N ASP A 185 11.35 6.10 16.11
CA ASP A 185 10.78 6.64 17.33
C ASP A 185 9.61 5.75 17.77
N GLU A 186 9.83 4.96 18.81
CA GLU A 186 8.84 4.05 19.36
C GLU A 186 7.60 4.77 19.91
N ARG A 187 7.73 6.03 20.39
CA ARG A 187 6.57 6.80 20.87
C ARG A 187 5.69 7.24 19.72
N LEU A 188 6.29 7.74 18.63
CA LEU A 188 5.54 8.10 17.44
C LEU A 188 4.93 6.88 16.76
N LYS A 189 5.65 5.74 16.80
CA LYS A 189 5.17 4.47 16.27
C LYS A 189 3.95 3.97 17.04
N SER A 190 4.01 3.92 18.37
CA SER A 190 2.88 3.48 19.19
C SER A 190 1.67 4.40 19.03
N ALA A 191 1.88 5.71 19.03
CA ALA A 191 0.80 6.68 18.81
C ALA A 191 0.17 6.54 17.42
N ALA A 192 0.97 6.25 16.38
CA ALA A 192 0.48 5.96 15.03
C ALA A 192 -0.31 4.64 14.96
N LEU A 193 0.13 3.59 15.66
CA LEU A 193 -0.59 2.31 15.72
C LEU A 193 -1.94 2.45 16.42
N VAL A 194 -1.99 3.17 17.55
CA VAL A 194 -3.25 3.48 18.25
C VAL A 194 -4.17 4.33 17.38
N SER A 195 -3.60 5.19 16.51
CA SER A 195 -4.35 6.03 15.58
C SER A 195 -4.69 5.36 14.25
N MET A 196 -4.50 4.03 14.09
CA MET A 196 -4.71 3.34 12.80
C MET A 196 -6.13 3.52 12.25
N GLY A 197 -7.14 3.48 13.13
CA GLY A 197 -8.53 3.72 12.77
C GLY A 197 -8.74 5.10 12.13
N ALA A 198 -8.00 6.11 12.57
CA ALA A 198 -8.07 7.46 12.01
C ALA A 198 -7.54 7.54 10.58
N PHE A 199 -6.49 6.77 10.24
CA PHE A 199 -6.01 6.70 8.85
C PHE A 199 -7.07 6.07 7.94
N LEU A 200 -7.73 5.01 8.40
CA LEU A 200 -8.80 4.37 7.65
C LEU A 200 -10.00 5.30 7.48
N LYS A 201 -10.46 5.94 8.57
CA LYS A 201 -11.57 6.91 8.57
C LYS A 201 -11.32 8.10 7.64
N ASN A 202 -10.07 8.57 7.54
CA ASN A 202 -9.69 9.71 6.69
C ASN A 202 -9.29 9.32 5.26
N SER A 203 -9.38 8.03 4.88
CA SER A 203 -9.05 7.55 3.54
C SER A 203 -10.29 7.39 2.66
N GLN A 204 -10.23 7.88 1.42
CA GLN A 204 -11.35 7.75 0.46
C GLN A 204 -11.53 6.32 -0.07
N SER A 205 -10.43 5.59 -0.27
CA SER A 205 -10.46 4.21 -0.73
C SER A 205 -9.45 3.34 0.01
N LEU A 206 -9.72 2.03 0.02
CA LEU A 206 -8.82 1.01 0.56
C LEU A 206 -8.29 0.17 -0.60
N LEU A 207 -6.97 0.19 -0.81
CA LEU A 207 -6.29 -0.71 -1.73
C LEU A 207 -5.71 -1.88 -0.97
N VAL A 208 -6.27 -3.07 -1.19
CA VAL A 208 -5.75 -4.32 -0.65
C VAL A 208 -4.94 -5.02 -1.75
N LEU A 209 -3.63 -5.04 -1.59
CA LEU A 209 -2.74 -5.80 -2.47
C LEU A 209 -2.83 -7.29 -2.11
N TRP A 210 -3.66 -8.01 -2.87
CA TRP A 210 -3.91 -9.44 -2.69
C TRP A 210 -2.77 -10.32 -3.20
N ASP A 211 -2.65 -11.52 -2.63
CA ASP A 211 -1.68 -12.55 -3.01
C ASP A 211 -2.41 -13.84 -3.42
N GLU A 212 -1.78 -14.67 -4.26
CA GLU A 212 -2.30 -15.95 -4.76
C GLU A 212 -2.66 -16.92 -3.63
N THR A 213 -2.07 -16.75 -2.45
CA THR A 213 -2.33 -17.59 -1.27
C THR A 213 -3.80 -17.65 -0.89
N TYR A 214 -4.55 -16.59 -1.16
CA TYR A 214 -5.96 -16.57 -0.87
C TYR A 214 -6.83 -17.18 -1.98
N LEU A 215 -6.38 -17.16 -3.23
CA LEU A 215 -7.08 -17.87 -4.32
C LEU A 215 -7.08 -19.39 -4.06
N GLY A 216 -5.99 -19.90 -3.47
CA GLY A 216 -5.90 -21.31 -3.08
C GLY A 216 -6.83 -21.72 -1.92
N ILE A 217 -7.17 -20.79 -1.01
CA ILE A 217 -8.13 -21.05 0.07
C ILE A 217 -9.55 -21.01 -0.47
N ALA A 218 -9.90 -20.00 -1.28
CA ALA A 218 -11.20 -19.90 -1.93
C ALA A 218 -11.47 -21.14 -2.80
N HIS A 219 -10.52 -21.57 -3.63
CA HIS A 219 -10.70 -22.77 -4.45
C HIS A 219 -10.89 -24.06 -3.63
N ARG A 220 -10.43 -24.11 -2.37
CA ARG A 220 -10.63 -25.25 -1.48
C ARG A 220 -12.00 -25.26 -0.80
N THR A 221 -12.64 -24.10 -0.63
CA THR A 221 -13.97 -23.97 -0.02
C THR A 221 -15.13 -24.11 -1.01
N TRP A 222 -14.91 -24.01 -2.32
CA TRP A 222 -15.95 -24.17 -3.35
C TRP A 222 -16.11 -25.61 -3.89
N LYS A 223 -15.45 -26.60 -3.27
CA LYS A 223 -15.53 -28.03 -3.65
C LYS A 223 -16.48 -28.86 -2.77
N THR A 224 -17.53 -28.22 -2.23
CA THR A 224 -18.67 -28.90 -1.58
C THR A 224 -19.92 -28.68 -2.40
#